data_AF-A0A2K6G0D3-F1
#
_entry.id   AF-A0A2K6G0D3-F1
#
_cell.length_a   1.000
_cell.length_b   1.000
_cell.length_c   1.000
_cell.angle_alpha   90.00
_cell.angle_beta   90.00
_cell.angle_gamma   90.00
#
_symmetry.space_group_name_H-M   'P 1'
#
loop_
_entity.id
_entity.type
_entity.pdbx_description
1 polymer ?
#
loop_
_entity_poly.entity_id
_entity_poly.type
_entity_poly.pdbx_seq_one_letter_code
_entity_poly.pdbx_strand_id
1 'polypeptide(L)'
;VVCKHWLRGLCKKGDPCKFLHQYDVTRMPQCYFYSKFGDCNNKECSFLHVKPALKSRDCPWYDQGFCKDAGPLCKYRHVPRIMCLNYLVGFCPEGPKCEFAHLSASPGTQHLLLLLRKLRSPLPRQSAGSSTLGRGRSCATGPLCQ
;
A
#
# COMPACT_ATOMS: atom_id res chain seq x y z
N VAL A 1 -14.39 33.55 -0.69
CA VAL A 1 -15.49 32.62 -0.34
C VAL A 1 -16.80 33.40 -0.28
N VAL A 2 -17.88 32.85 -0.83
CA VAL A 2 -19.22 33.46 -0.83
C VAL A 2 -19.78 33.54 0.59
N CYS A 3 -20.44 34.64 0.93
CA CYS A 3 -21.01 34.88 2.24
C CYS A 3 -22.25 34.00 2.50
N LYS A 4 -22.17 33.10 3.49
CA LYS A 4 -23.30 32.28 3.97
C LYS A 4 -24.55 33.11 4.33
N HIS A 5 -24.36 34.27 4.95
CA HIS A 5 -25.47 35.09 5.42
C HIS A 5 -26.15 35.86 4.29
N TRP A 6 -25.38 36.27 3.28
CA TRP A 6 -25.91 36.96 2.11
C TRP A 6 -26.78 36.04 1.25
N LEU A 7 -26.38 34.78 1.07
CA LEU A 7 -27.20 33.77 0.38
C LEU A 7 -28.61 33.59 0.98
N ARG A 8 -28.78 33.94 2.27
CA ARG A 8 -30.06 33.88 2.99
C ARG A 8 -30.75 35.24 3.11
N GLY A 9 -30.18 36.31 2.55
CA GLY A 9 -30.67 37.68 2.73
C GLY A 9 -30.48 38.26 4.13
N LEU A 10 -29.67 37.63 5.00
CA LEU A 10 -29.51 38.01 6.41
C LEU A 10 -28.23 38.83 6.68
N CYS A 11 -27.44 39.13 5.65
CA CYS A 11 -26.19 39.86 5.83
C CYS A 11 -26.45 41.36 6.04
N LYS A 12 -26.21 41.86 7.26
CA LYS A 12 -26.33 43.29 7.60
C LYS A 12 -25.10 44.12 7.20
N LYS A 13 -24.01 43.48 6.79
CA LYS A 13 -22.74 44.17 6.51
C LYS A 13 -22.69 44.82 5.13
N GLY A 14 -23.61 44.53 4.21
CA GLY A 14 -23.59 45.11 2.86
C GLY A 14 -22.22 44.97 2.17
N ASP A 15 -21.77 46.02 1.49
CA ASP A 15 -20.49 46.06 0.78
C ASP A 15 -19.24 45.89 1.66
N PRO A 16 -19.15 46.43 2.90
CA PRO A 16 -18.00 46.18 3.78
C PRO A 16 -17.95 44.75 4.37
N CYS A 17 -18.71 43.81 3.83
CA CYS A 17 -18.61 42.41 4.22
C CYS A 17 -17.27 41.80 3.74
N LYS A 18 -16.58 41.10 4.65
CA LYS A 18 -15.31 40.39 4.34
C LYS A 18 -15.48 39.21 3.37
N PHE A 19 -16.72 38.87 3.01
CA PHE A 19 -17.07 37.72 2.18
C PHE A 19 -17.79 38.19 0.91
N LEU A 20 -17.71 37.38 -0.14
CA LEU A 20 -18.27 37.73 -1.44
C LEU A 20 -19.80 37.78 -1.39
N HIS A 21 -20.38 38.88 -1.88
CA HIS A 21 -21.82 39.04 -2.11
C HIS A 21 -22.16 38.84 -3.60
N GLN A 22 -21.65 37.75 -4.16
CA GLN A 22 -21.91 37.34 -5.54
C GLN A 22 -21.99 35.82 -5.58
N TYR A 23 -22.91 35.29 -6.39
CA TYR A 23 -23.04 33.86 -6.58
C TYR A 23 -21.92 33.35 -7.49
N ASP A 24 -20.93 32.70 -6.88
CA ASP A 24 -19.79 32.11 -7.58
C ASP A 24 -19.58 30.70 -7.03
N VAL A 25 -19.86 29.69 -7.87
CA VAL A 25 -19.77 28.27 -7.53
C VAL A 25 -18.35 27.86 -7.12
N THR A 26 -17.31 28.48 -7.70
CA THR A 26 -15.91 28.12 -7.40
C THR A 26 -15.47 28.53 -6.00
N ARG A 27 -16.08 29.61 -5.47
CA ARG A 27 -15.77 30.18 -4.17
C ARG A 27 -16.88 29.91 -3.15
N MET A 28 -17.80 28.99 -3.45
CA MET A 28 -18.88 28.63 -2.54
C MET A 28 -18.32 27.91 -1.30
N PRO A 29 -18.86 28.13 -0.09
CA PRO A 29 -18.39 27.40 1.08
C PRO A 29 -18.69 25.89 0.98
N GLN A 30 -17.94 25.09 1.72
CA GLN A 30 -18.09 23.64 1.77
C GLN A 30 -19.42 23.24 2.43
N CYS A 31 -20.04 22.18 1.93
CA CYS A 31 -21.25 21.61 2.51
C CYS A 31 -20.92 21.02 3.88
N TYR A 32 -21.63 21.49 4.91
CA TYR A 32 -21.46 21.00 6.28
C TYR A 32 -21.81 19.51 6.40
N PHE A 33 -22.95 19.09 5.83
CA PHE A 33 -23.41 17.70 5.91
C PHE A 33 -22.44 16.75 5.21
N TYR A 34 -22.06 17.07 3.98
CA TYR A 34 -21.12 16.25 3.22
C TYR A 34 -19.75 16.17 3.89
N SER A 35 -19.23 17.28 4.41
CA SER A 35 -17.93 17.29 5.09
C SER A 35 -17.94 16.50 6.40
N LYS A 36 -19.07 16.47 7.11
CA LYS A 36 -19.14 15.85 8.45
C LYS A 36 -19.57 14.40 8.41
N PHE A 37 -20.56 14.07 7.59
CA PHE A 37 -21.18 12.75 7.51
C PHE A 37 -20.76 11.97 6.27
N GLY A 38 -20.07 12.61 5.32
CA GLY A 38 -19.71 11.99 4.04
C GLY A 38 -20.85 11.99 3.01
N ASP A 39 -22.06 12.37 3.42
CA ASP A 39 -23.25 12.38 2.59
C ASP A 39 -24.07 13.67 2.76
N CYS A 40 -24.76 14.06 1.68
CA CYS A 40 -25.71 15.16 1.65
C CYS A 40 -27.02 14.67 1.04
N ASN A 41 -28.14 14.91 1.72
CA ASN A 41 -29.47 14.47 1.26
C ASN A 41 -29.95 15.25 0.01
N ASN A 42 -29.49 16.49 -0.17
CA ASN A 42 -29.91 17.34 -1.27
C ASN A 42 -29.07 17.06 -2.53
N LYS A 43 -29.75 16.68 -3.64
CA LYS A 43 -29.14 16.37 -4.93
C LYS A 43 -28.60 17.62 -5.63
N GLU A 44 -29.28 18.76 -5.47
CA GLU A 44 -28.89 20.06 -6.02
C GLU A 44 -28.31 20.96 -4.92
N CYS A 45 -27.30 20.46 -4.21
CA CYS A 45 -26.64 21.21 -3.15
C CYS A 45 -25.72 22.29 -3.73
N SER A 46 -26.01 23.57 -3.48
CA SER A 46 -25.14 24.66 -3.96
C SER A 46 -23.77 24.67 -3.29
N PHE A 47 -23.61 24.07 -2.10
CA PHE A 47 -22.34 24.06 -1.36
C PHE A 47 -21.37 23.00 -1.90
N LEU A 48 -20.07 23.24 -1.74
CA LEU A 48 -19.05 22.34 -2.30
C LEU A 48 -19.00 20.99 -1.57
N HIS A 49 -19.15 19.91 -2.32
CA HIS A 49 -18.94 18.53 -1.87
C HIS A 49 -17.49 18.11 -2.09
N VAL A 50 -16.58 18.61 -1.23
CA VAL A 50 -15.17 18.19 -1.24
C VAL A 50 -15.04 16.89 -0.45
N LYS A 51 -14.69 15.80 -1.14
CA LYS A 51 -14.31 14.54 -0.48
C LYS A 51 -13.07 14.82 0.36
N PRO A 52 -13.05 14.48 1.66
CA PRO A 52 -11.81 14.50 2.42
C PRO A 52 -10.77 13.71 1.63
N ALA A 53 -9.62 14.33 1.36
CA ALA A 53 -8.57 13.66 0.60
C ALA A 53 -8.31 12.30 1.26
N LEU A 54 -8.57 11.23 0.50
CA LEU A 54 -8.15 9.87 0.84
C LEU A 54 -6.74 9.97 1.41
N LYS A 55 -6.54 9.45 2.63
CA LYS A 55 -5.29 9.49 3.41
C LYS A 55 -4.08 9.53 2.48
N SER A 56 -3.58 10.72 2.19
CA SER A 56 -2.76 10.95 0.99
C SER A 56 -1.32 10.47 1.13
N ARG A 57 -0.96 9.96 2.31
CA ARG A 57 0.33 9.39 2.61
C ARG A 57 0.18 7.98 3.14
N ASP A 58 1.08 7.11 2.67
CA ASP A 58 1.22 5.74 3.16
C ASP A 58 1.75 5.73 4.59
N CYS A 59 1.32 4.75 5.37
CA CYS A 59 1.72 4.63 6.77
C CYS A 59 3.14 4.07 6.87
N PRO A 60 4.13 4.83 7.39
CA PRO A 60 5.50 4.33 7.50
C PRO A 60 5.61 3.15 8.46
N TRP A 61 4.76 3.07 9.49
CA TRP A 61 4.75 1.98 10.47
C TRP A 61 4.17 0.69 9.89
N TYR A 62 3.12 0.79 9.06
CA TYR A 62 2.53 -0.36 8.39
C TYR A 62 3.49 -0.96 7.36
N ASP A 63 4.22 -0.12 6.63
CA ASP A 63 5.23 -0.55 5.66
C ASP A 63 6.42 -1.28 6.34
N GLN A 64 6.70 -0.96 7.61
CA GLN A 64 7.67 -1.68 8.44
C GLN A 64 7.12 -3.01 9.03
N GLY A 65 5.82 -3.27 8.87
CA GLY A 65 5.19 -4.53 9.25
C GLY A 65 4.13 -4.42 10.34
N PHE A 66 4.18 -3.41 11.22
CA PHE A 66 3.20 -3.25 12.29
C PHE A 66 2.83 -1.79 12.54
N CYS A 67 1.56 -1.46 12.32
CA CYS A 67 0.99 -0.17 12.75
C CYS A 67 0.23 -0.35 14.06
N LYS A 68 0.60 0.43 15.07
CA LYS A 68 -0.09 0.49 16.37
C LYS A 68 -1.54 0.95 16.27
N ASP A 69 -1.84 1.80 15.29
CA ASP A 69 -3.19 2.30 15.05
C ASP A 69 -3.95 1.22 14.28
N ALA A 70 -4.92 0.59 14.96
CA ALA A 70 -5.59 -0.61 14.46
C ALA A 70 -6.32 -0.38 13.11
N GLY A 71 -5.76 -0.93 12.04
CA GLY A 71 -6.44 -1.11 10.76
C GLY A 71 -7.01 0.18 10.13
N PRO A 72 -8.32 0.24 9.82
CA PRO A 72 -8.93 1.35 9.08
C PRO A 72 -8.93 2.68 9.84
N LEU A 73 -8.65 2.66 11.15
CA LEU A 73 -8.60 3.84 12.00
C LEU A 73 -7.26 4.60 11.90
N CYS A 74 -6.23 4.03 11.28
CA CYS A 74 -4.96 4.74 11.11
C CYS A 74 -5.16 6.04 10.31
N LYS A 75 -4.49 7.12 10.71
CA LYS A 75 -4.48 8.40 9.98
C LYS A 75 -3.93 8.27 8.55
N TYR A 76 -3.08 7.28 8.31
CA TYR A 76 -2.38 7.03 7.05
C TYR A 76 -2.98 5.87 6.26
N ARG A 77 -2.68 5.78 4.97
CA ARG A 77 -3.12 4.68 4.11
C ARG A 77 -2.28 3.42 4.40
N HIS A 78 -2.95 2.31 4.69
CA HIS A 78 -2.32 0.99 4.76
C HIS A 78 -2.41 0.34 3.38
N VAL A 79 -1.25 0.07 2.75
CA VAL A 79 -1.16 -0.62 1.46
C VAL A 79 -0.60 -2.02 1.73
N PRO A 80 -1.42 -3.08 1.64
CA PRO A 80 -0.93 -4.44 1.82
C PRO A 80 0.15 -4.77 0.80
N ARG A 81 1.21 -5.43 1.24
CA ARG A 81 2.28 -5.95 0.40
C ARG A 81 2.33 -7.47 0.49
N ILE A 82 2.62 -8.13 -0.63
CA ILE A 82 2.84 -9.58 -0.66
C ILE A 82 4.26 -9.84 -0.16
N MET A 83 4.36 -10.66 0.88
CA MET A 83 5.64 -11.04 1.50
C MET A 83 6.41 -12.02 0.61
N CYS A 84 7.73 -11.83 0.51
CA CYS A 84 8.59 -12.79 -0.15
C CYS A 84 8.76 -14.05 0.73
N LEU A 85 8.25 -15.19 0.28
CA LEU A 85 8.38 -16.46 1.00
C LEU A 85 9.84 -16.88 1.15
N ASN A 86 10.66 -16.76 0.09
CA ASN A 86 12.08 -17.13 0.14
C ASN A 86 12.86 -16.29 1.16
N TYR A 87 12.57 -14.99 1.22
CA TYR A 87 13.17 -14.11 2.23
C TYR A 87 12.68 -14.43 3.64
N LEU A 88 11.39 -14.73 3.81
CA LEU A 88 10.82 -15.14 5.10
C LEU A 88 11.46 -16.44 5.63
N VAL A 89 11.76 -17.39 4.74
CA VAL A 89 12.46 -18.66 5.07
C VAL A 89 13.97 -18.46 5.27
N GLY A 90 14.50 -17.25 4.98
CA GLY A 90 15.84 -16.81 5.38
C GLY A 90 16.78 -16.43 4.24
N PHE A 91 16.46 -16.77 2.98
CA PHE A 91 17.28 -16.36 1.84
C PHE A 91 16.49 -16.19 0.55
N CYS A 92 16.52 -14.98 0.00
CA CYS A 92 16.01 -14.69 -1.34
C CYS A 92 17.18 -14.49 -2.33
N PRO A 93 17.23 -15.26 -3.45
CA PRO A 93 18.28 -15.14 -4.46
C PRO A 93 18.28 -13.79 -5.19
N GLU A 94 17.12 -13.14 -5.27
CA GLU A 94 16.96 -11.81 -5.90
C GLU A 94 17.47 -10.68 -4.99
N GLY A 95 17.69 -10.97 -3.69
CA GLY A 95 18.20 -10.01 -2.72
C GLY A 95 17.36 -8.73 -2.65
N PRO A 96 17.95 -7.54 -2.56
CA PRO A 96 17.21 -6.28 -2.44
C PRO A 96 16.42 -5.88 -3.70
N LYS A 97 16.60 -6.60 -4.81
CA LYS A 97 15.90 -6.35 -6.08
C LYS A 97 14.64 -7.21 -6.24
N CYS A 98 14.25 -7.97 -5.22
CA CYS A 98 13.09 -8.84 -5.28
C CYS A 98 11.79 -8.06 -5.50
N GLU A 99 10.88 -8.62 -6.30
CA GLU A 99 9.57 -8.01 -6.57
C GLU A 99 8.64 -8.04 -5.34
N PHE A 100 8.88 -8.96 -4.41
CA PHE A 100 8.10 -9.16 -3.20
C PHE A 100 8.71 -8.43 -2.00
N ALA A 101 7.88 -8.09 -1.00
CA ALA A 101 8.32 -7.31 0.14
C ALA A 101 9.29 -8.10 1.03
N HIS A 102 10.44 -7.49 1.31
CA HIS A 102 11.43 -7.91 2.30
C HIS A 102 11.30 -6.98 3.52
N LEU A 103 10.55 -7.38 4.55
CA LEU A 103 10.48 -6.60 5.79
C LEU A 103 11.87 -6.57 6.43
N SER A 104 12.50 -5.39 6.44
CA SER A 104 13.82 -5.24 7.02
C SER A 104 13.72 -5.14 8.54
N ALA A 105 14.28 -6.12 9.27
CA ALA A 105 14.76 -5.87 10.62
C ALA A 105 16.04 -5.03 10.47
N SER A 106 15.96 -3.73 10.78
CA SER A 106 17.02 -2.71 10.96
C SER A 106 18.40 -2.92 10.28
N PRO A 107 19.01 -1.85 9.71
CA PRO A 107 20.20 -1.92 8.85
C PRO A 107 21.49 -2.52 9.48
N GLY A 108 21.49 -2.94 10.74
CA GLY A 108 22.62 -3.59 11.41
C GLY A 108 22.71 -5.12 11.24
N THR A 109 21.64 -5.81 10.84
CA THR A 109 21.64 -7.29 10.75
C THR A 109 22.18 -7.83 9.42
N GLN A 110 22.16 -7.00 8.38
CA GLN A 110 22.71 -7.32 7.07
C GLN A 110 24.23 -7.52 7.08
N HIS A 111 24.96 -6.89 8.01
CA HIS A 111 26.40 -7.14 8.18
C HIS A 111 26.66 -8.54 8.79
N LEU A 112 25.83 -9.00 9.72
CA LEU A 112 26.03 -10.30 10.39
C LEU A 112 25.73 -11.49 9.45
N LEU A 113 24.68 -11.40 8.63
CA LEU A 113 24.39 -12.42 7.61
C LEU A 113 25.42 -12.41 6.46
N LEU A 114 25.94 -11.25 6.06
CA LEU A 114 27.03 -11.18 5.08
C LEU A 114 28.34 -11.75 5.63
N LEU A 115 28.65 -11.57 6.92
CA LEU A 115 29.82 -12.15 7.57
C LEU A 115 29.72 -13.68 7.70
N LEU A 116 28.55 -14.24 8.02
CA LEU A 116 28.34 -15.69 8.04
C LEU A 116 28.46 -16.34 6.64
N ARG A 117 28.20 -15.59 5.57
CA ARG A 117 28.40 -16.04 4.19
C ARG A 117 29.88 -16.12 3.79
N LYS A 118 30.78 -15.39 4.44
CA LYS A 118 32.24 -15.52 4.24
C LYS A 118 32.84 -16.76 4.91
N LEU A 119 32.11 -17.43 5.81
CA LEU A 119 32.58 -18.62 6.56
C LEU A 119 32.12 -19.95 5.97
N ARG A 120 31.26 -19.97 4.94
CA ARG A 120 30.94 -21.18 4.16
C ARG A 120 31.73 -21.17 2.86
N SER A 121 32.90 -21.80 2.89
CA SER A 121 33.61 -22.24 1.68
C SER A 121 32.67 -23.04 0.78
N PRO A 122 32.77 -22.90 -0.56
CA PRO A 122 32.00 -23.74 -1.47
C PRO A 122 32.45 -25.19 -1.29
N LEU A 123 31.50 -26.09 -1.00
CA LEU A 123 31.74 -27.54 -1.06
C LEU A 123 32.26 -27.91 -2.46
N PRO A 124 33.27 -28.79 -2.57
CA PRO A 124 33.84 -29.17 -3.85
C PRO A 124 32.81 -29.93 -4.69
N ARG A 125 32.70 -29.52 -5.95
CA ARG A 125 31.84 -30.13 -6.97
C ARG A 125 32.43 -31.50 -7.31
N GLN A 126 31.79 -32.59 -6.87
CA GLN A 126 32.20 -33.93 -7.31
C GLN A 126 31.88 -34.07 -8.80
N SER A 127 32.92 -34.33 -9.58
CA SER A 127 32.89 -34.72 -10.98
C SER A 127 32.15 -36.06 -11.13
N ALA A 128 31.02 -36.06 -11.83
CA ALA A 128 30.35 -37.28 -12.26
C ALA A 128 31.25 -38.00 -13.28
N GLY A 129 31.89 -39.09 -12.84
CA GLY A 129 32.62 -40.01 -13.71
C GLY A 129 31.66 -40.79 -14.61
N SER A 130 32.04 -40.92 -15.88
CA SER A 130 31.41 -41.83 -16.84
C SER A 130 31.71 -43.28 -16.48
N SER A 131 30.69 -44.13 -16.47
CA SER A 131 30.85 -45.55 -16.74
C SER A 131 29.62 -46.10 -17.46
N THR A 132 29.94 -46.82 -18.53
CA THR A 132 29.09 -47.39 -19.56
C THR A 132 28.46 -48.73 -19.15
N LEU A 133 27.37 -49.04 -19.86
CA LEU A 133 26.94 -50.37 -20.33
C LEU A 133 26.05 -51.24 -19.42
N GLY A 134 24.88 -51.61 -19.94
CA GLY A 134 24.25 -52.91 -19.64
C GLY A 134 22.72 -52.99 -19.66
N ARG A 135 22.15 -53.25 -20.85
CA ARG A 135 20.90 -54.00 -21.20
C ARG A 135 20.01 -54.52 -20.04
N GLY A 136 18.67 -54.52 -20.07
CA GLY A 136 17.67 -54.31 -21.13
C GLY A 136 16.32 -54.96 -20.73
N ARG A 137 15.32 -54.83 -21.64
CA ARG A 137 13.93 -55.37 -21.65
C ARG A 137 12.94 -54.68 -20.69
N SER A 138 11.65 -54.51 -20.98
CA SER A 138 10.79 -54.41 -22.18
C SER A 138 9.37 -54.07 -21.65
N CYS A 139 8.53 -53.48 -22.50
CA CYS A 139 7.24 -52.85 -22.23
C CYS A 139 6.17 -53.68 -21.49
N ALA A 140 5.26 -52.97 -20.78
CA ALA A 140 3.84 -53.32 -20.69
C ALA A 140 2.97 -52.06 -20.39
N THR A 141 2.10 -51.76 -21.36
CA THR A 141 0.77 -51.09 -21.36
C THR A 141 0.13 -50.52 -20.07
N GLY A 142 -0.55 -49.34 -20.19
CA GLY A 142 -1.30 -48.58 -19.16
C GLY A 142 -2.64 -49.21 -18.68
N PRO A 143 -3.75 -48.48 -18.40
CA PRO A 143 -4.00 -47.02 -18.33
C PRO A 143 -4.91 -46.55 -17.12
N LEU A 144 -5.34 -45.27 -17.17
CA LEU A 144 -6.46 -44.57 -16.48
C LEU A 144 -6.33 -44.11 -15.00
N CYS A 145 -6.34 -42.79 -14.80
CA CYS A 145 -7.11 -42.13 -13.73
C CYS A 145 -8.00 -41.06 -14.38
N GLN A 146 -9.32 -41.24 -14.25
CA GLN A 146 -10.31 -40.16 -14.28
C GLN A 146 -10.32 -39.47 -12.90
#